data_AF-A0A522BPD6-F1
#
_entry.id   AF-A0A522BPD6-F1
#
_cell.length_a   1.000
_cell.length_b   1.000
_cell.length_c   1.000
_cell.angle_alpha   90.00
_cell.angle_beta   90.00
_cell.angle_gamma   90.00
#
_symmetry.space_group_name_H-M   'P 1'
#
loop_
_entity.id
_entity.type
_entity.pdbx_description
1 polymer ?
#
loop_
_entity_poly.entity_id
_entity_poly.type
_entity_poly.pdbx_seq_one_letter_code
_entity_poly.pdbx_strand_id
1 'polypeptide(L)'
;MKKQLKKIAAATALAVAAALPAAPARAAEENPLGGLYLFIWTLASPEGASILALDADVWQFLIDTMVPFMTPYGPGLRKMALTKAPTLKPVAQAPSAASRTISTGYSQVISFGDSMSDTGNMYKVTSDIAGWGLPLAPNYAGRFSNGPVVLEVMSNTLQLPLLNYAFGGGQSSYEGLVPVFALQIGLLKQVDDYMG
;
A
#
# COMPACT_ATOMS: atom_id res chain seq x y z
N MET A 1 -33.38 16.18 23.64
CA MET A 1 -33.13 14.78 23.24
C MET A 1 -32.04 14.61 22.18
N LYS A 2 -32.11 15.25 21.01
CA LYS A 2 -31.13 15.05 19.91
C LYS A 2 -29.65 15.29 20.28
N LYS A 3 -29.37 16.27 21.16
CA LYS A 3 -28.01 16.61 21.61
C LYS A 3 -27.42 15.60 22.62
N GLN A 4 -28.27 14.89 23.36
CA GLN A 4 -27.86 13.81 24.28
C GLN A 4 -27.64 12.51 23.50
N LEU A 5 -28.50 12.19 22.52
CA LEU A 5 -28.30 11.05 21.62
C LEU A 5 -26.99 11.14 20.82
N LYS A 6 -26.64 12.34 20.33
CA LYS A 6 -25.36 12.59 19.63
C LYS A 6 -24.14 12.38 20.53
N LYS A 7 -24.24 12.75 21.81
CA LYS A 7 -23.15 12.53 22.79
C LYS A 7 -22.99 11.05 23.15
N ILE A 8 -24.10 10.32 23.24
CA ILE A 8 -24.09 8.87 23.49
C ILE A 8 -23.52 8.14 22.28
N ALA A 9 -23.92 8.49 21.05
CA ALA A 9 -23.37 7.91 19.82
C ALA A 9 -21.87 8.18 19.65
N ALA A 10 -21.43 9.41 19.94
CA ALA A 10 -20.00 9.77 19.94
C ALA A 10 -19.21 9.00 21.01
N ALA A 11 -19.78 8.80 22.20
CA ALA A 11 -19.16 8.00 23.26
C ALA A 11 -19.08 6.51 22.90
N THR A 12 -20.07 5.97 22.20
CA THR A 12 -20.08 4.58 21.73
C THR A 12 -19.07 4.38 20.59
N ALA A 13 -18.98 5.32 19.64
CA ALA A 13 -17.97 5.28 18.58
C ALA A 13 -16.55 5.38 19.14
N LEU A 14 -16.33 6.22 20.16
CA LEU A 14 -15.06 6.33 20.87
C LEU A 14 -14.72 5.07 21.67
N ALA A 15 -15.73 4.43 22.29
CA ALA A 15 -15.57 3.17 23.03
C ALA A 15 -15.26 1.98 22.10
N VAL A 16 -15.86 1.95 20.90
CA VAL A 16 -15.56 0.94 19.87
C VAL A 16 -14.15 1.17 19.29
N ALA A 17 -13.76 2.43 19.05
CA ALA A 17 -12.40 2.78 18.64
C ALA A 17 -11.34 2.45 19.72
N ALA A 18 -11.70 2.55 21.00
CA ALA A 18 -10.84 2.18 22.13
C ALA A 18 -10.81 0.66 22.42
N ALA A 19 -11.78 -0.10 21.90
CA ALA A 19 -11.85 -1.56 22.04
C ALA A 19 -11.14 -2.31 20.90
N LEU A 20 -10.74 -1.60 19.84
CA LEU A 20 -9.78 -2.11 18.87
C LEU A 20 -8.44 -2.29 19.59
N PRO A 21 -7.72 -3.41 19.40
CA PRO A 21 -6.44 -3.62 20.04
C PRO A 21 -5.54 -2.42 19.74
N ALA A 22 -5.06 -1.77 20.81
CA ALA A 22 -4.21 -0.60 20.70
C ALA A 22 -3.08 -0.89 19.71
N ALA A 23 -2.92 0.00 18.73
CA ALA A 23 -1.71 0.02 17.92
C ALA A 23 -0.51 -0.05 18.89
N PRO A 24 0.46 -0.95 18.67
CA PRO A 24 1.60 -1.06 19.57
C PRO A 24 2.23 0.32 19.70
N ALA A 25 2.26 0.81 20.93
CA ALA A 25 2.72 2.14 21.24
C ALA A 25 4.17 2.30 20.77
N ARG A 26 4.41 3.17 19.79
CA ARG A 26 5.51 4.13 19.82
C ARG A 26 5.37 5.20 18.74
N ALA A 27 5.59 6.44 19.20
CA ALA A 27 5.64 7.70 18.46
C ALA A 27 4.31 8.20 17.88
N ALA A 28 3.42 8.61 18.78
CA ALA A 28 2.75 9.89 18.58
C ALA A 28 3.83 11.00 18.56
N GLU A 29 4.50 11.15 17.43
CA GLU A 29 5.11 12.43 17.10
C GLU A 29 4.04 13.25 16.38
N GLU A 30 4.03 14.57 16.59
CA GLU A 30 3.17 15.56 15.94
C GLU A 30 3.47 15.66 14.44
N ASN A 31 3.49 14.51 13.76
CA ASN A 31 4.03 14.33 12.45
C ASN A 31 2.88 14.02 11.50
N PRO A 32 2.78 14.73 10.37
CA PRO A 32 1.86 14.40 9.29
C PRO A 32 1.78 12.86 8.97
N LEU A 33 2.85 12.11 9.18
CA LEU A 33 2.92 10.67 8.92
C LEU A 33 1.94 9.78 9.72
N GLY A 34 1.41 10.24 10.87
CA GLY A 34 0.48 9.45 11.68
C GLY A 34 -0.90 9.24 11.04
N GLY A 35 -1.40 10.23 10.29
CA GLY A 35 -2.73 10.19 9.67
C GLY A 35 -2.82 9.27 8.45
N LEU A 36 -1.77 9.23 7.63
CA LEU A 36 -1.69 8.35 6.45
C LEU A 36 -1.54 6.88 6.83
N TYR A 37 -0.84 6.60 7.93
CA TYR A 37 -0.70 5.24 8.46
C TYR A 37 -2.04 4.69 8.97
N LEU A 38 -2.81 5.51 9.69
CA LEU A 38 -4.18 5.18 10.08
C LEU A 38 -5.07 4.95 8.84
N PHE A 39 -4.93 5.76 7.79
CA PHE A 39 -5.70 5.60 6.55
C PHE A 39 -5.43 4.28 5.81
N ILE A 40 -4.16 3.88 5.68
CA ILE A 40 -3.78 2.60 5.07
C ILE A 40 -4.28 1.42 5.92
N TRP A 41 -4.20 1.54 7.25
CA TRP A 41 -4.67 0.51 8.18
C TRP A 41 -6.20 0.33 8.15
N THR A 42 -6.96 1.43 8.05
CA THR A 42 -8.43 1.40 8.02
C THR A 42 -9.01 0.91 6.68
N LEU A 43 -8.28 1.06 5.56
CA LEU A 43 -8.71 0.58 4.24
C LEU A 43 -8.36 -0.88 3.94
N ALA A 44 -7.45 -1.48 4.71
CA ALA A 44 -6.92 -2.82 4.46
C ALA A 44 -7.85 -3.97 4.93
N SER A 45 -9.01 -3.68 5.54
CA SER A 45 -10.01 -4.70 5.89
C SER A 45 -11.40 -4.38 5.29
N PRO A 46 -12.17 -5.42 4.86
CA PRO A 46 -13.55 -5.25 4.39
C PRO A 46 -14.48 -4.57 5.41
N GLU A 47 -14.20 -4.80 6.70
CA GLU A 47 -14.93 -4.21 7.82
C GLU A 47 -14.63 -2.70 7.93
N GLY A 48 -13.37 -2.29 7.74
CA GLY A 48 -12.94 -0.90 7.79
C GLY A 48 -13.51 -0.05 6.65
N ALA A 49 -13.52 -0.58 5.42
CA ALA A 49 -14.09 0.10 4.25
C ALA A 49 -15.61 0.36 4.39
N SER A 50 -16.34 -0.54 5.05
CA SER A 50 -17.79 -0.38 5.27
C SER A 50 -18.15 0.67 6.32
N ILE A 51 -17.28 0.93 7.31
CA ILE A 51 -17.47 1.99 8.32
C ILE A 51 -17.27 3.38 7.71
N LEU A 52 -16.41 3.51 6.69
CA LEU A 52 -16.17 4.78 5.97
C LEU A 52 -17.36 5.24 5.12
N ALA A 53 -18.29 4.35 4.81
CA ALA A 53 -19.44 4.62 3.94
C ALA A 53 -20.72 4.99 4.70
N LEU A 54 -20.72 4.94 6.04
CA LEU A 54 -21.96 5.01 6.83
C LEU A 54 -22.22 6.35 7.54
N ASP A 55 -21.22 7.23 7.67
CA ASP A 55 -21.36 8.44 8.47
C ASP A 55 -20.61 9.66 7.90
N ALA A 56 -21.33 10.78 7.78
CA ALA A 56 -20.81 12.02 7.21
C ALA A 56 -19.72 12.67 8.07
N ASP A 57 -19.73 12.45 9.39
CA ASP A 57 -18.72 13.03 10.29
C ASP A 57 -17.41 12.21 10.22
N VAL A 58 -17.48 10.90 9.95
CA VAL A 58 -16.29 10.07 9.64
C VAL A 58 -15.68 10.45 8.29
N TRP A 59 -16.52 10.74 7.29
CA TRP A 59 -16.06 11.26 5.99
C TRP A 59 -15.42 12.65 6.11
N GLN A 60 -16.00 13.55 6.90
CA GLN A 60 -15.42 14.86 7.15
C GLN A 60 -14.14 14.77 7.99
N PHE A 61 -14.04 13.86 8.96
CA PHE A 61 -12.81 13.61 9.70
C PHE A 61 -11.67 13.10 8.79
N LEU A 62 -11.98 12.21 7.85
CA LEU A 62 -11.01 11.77 6.84
C LEU A 62 -10.58 12.91 5.94
N ILE A 63 -11.53 13.73 5.46
CA ILE A 63 -11.23 14.94 4.69
C ILE A 63 -10.36 15.87 5.52
N ASP A 64 -10.74 16.26 6.74
CA ASP A 64 -9.97 17.20 7.57
C ASP A 64 -8.60 16.66 7.97
N THR A 65 -8.45 15.33 8.09
CA THR A 65 -7.15 14.69 8.38
C THR A 65 -6.30 14.56 7.12
N MET A 66 -6.86 14.35 5.93
CA MET A 66 -6.11 14.16 4.68
C MET A 66 -5.90 15.46 3.88
N VAL A 67 -6.82 16.42 3.97
CA VAL A 67 -6.81 17.69 3.23
C VAL A 67 -5.58 18.54 3.53
N PRO A 68 -5.03 18.63 4.76
CA PRO A 68 -3.78 19.34 5.02
C PRO A 68 -2.54 18.73 4.30
N PHE A 69 -2.65 17.49 3.85
CA PHE A 69 -1.63 16.79 3.02
C PHE A 69 -1.94 16.88 1.53
N MET A 70 -3.21 17.08 1.21
CA MET A 70 -3.73 17.20 -0.12
C MET A 70 -3.94 18.66 -0.52
N THR A 71 -3.56 19.64 0.30
CA THR A 71 -3.76 21.05 -0.03
C THR A 71 -2.53 21.93 0.24
N PRO A 72 -2.10 22.72 -0.76
CA PRO A 72 -2.52 22.60 -2.15
C PRO A 72 -1.87 21.33 -2.70
N TYR A 73 -2.66 20.34 -3.17
CA TYR A 73 -2.20 18.99 -3.61
C TYR A 73 -0.75 19.06 -4.02
N GLY A 74 0.15 18.59 -3.15
CA GLY A 74 1.58 18.75 -3.37
C GLY A 74 1.87 18.37 -4.81
N PRO A 75 2.67 19.13 -5.59
CA PRO A 75 2.74 18.97 -7.04
C PRO A 75 2.88 17.52 -7.52
N GLY A 76 3.50 16.64 -6.72
CA GLY A 76 3.53 15.20 -6.93
C GLY A 76 2.17 14.47 -6.89
N LEU A 77 1.30 14.71 -5.91
CA LEU A 77 -0.06 14.11 -5.87
C LEU A 77 -0.89 14.55 -7.07
N ARG A 78 -0.81 15.83 -7.45
CA ARG A 78 -1.47 16.33 -8.66
C ARG A 78 -0.94 15.62 -9.90
N LYS A 79 0.37 15.44 -10.02
CA LYS A 79 0.97 14.69 -11.13
C LYS A 79 0.48 13.24 -11.14
N MET A 80 0.43 12.55 -10.00
CA MET A 80 -0.06 11.18 -9.94
C MET A 80 -1.55 11.05 -10.29
N ALA A 81 -2.38 12.03 -9.93
CA ALA A 81 -3.79 12.05 -10.30
C ALA A 81 -4.01 12.24 -11.81
N LEU A 82 -3.11 12.97 -12.47
CA LEU A 82 -3.22 13.31 -13.91
C LEU A 82 -2.43 12.37 -14.82
N THR A 83 -1.53 11.56 -14.27
CA THR A 83 -0.67 10.65 -15.03
C THR A 83 -1.32 9.27 -15.09
N LYS A 84 -1.45 8.69 -16.29
CA LYS A 84 -1.90 7.31 -16.44
C LYS A 84 -0.92 6.35 -15.77
N ALA A 85 -1.43 5.23 -15.26
CA ALA A 85 -0.58 4.15 -14.75
C ALA A 85 0.48 3.74 -15.81
N PRO A 86 1.78 3.73 -15.45
CA PRO A 86 2.84 3.33 -16.37
C PRO A 86 2.78 1.83 -16.68
N THR A 87 3.38 1.42 -17.80
CA THR A 87 3.70 0.01 -18.07
C THR A 87 4.88 -0.41 -17.19
N LEU A 88 4.71 -1.47 -16.39
CA LEU A 88 5.77 -2.02 -15.57
C LEU A 88 6.82 -2.71 -16.45
N LYS A 89 8.09 -2.43 -16.19
CA LYS A 89 9.25 -3.08 -16.83
C LYS A 89 10.31 -3.44 -15.79
N PRO A 90 9.98 -4.32 -14.83
CA PRO A 90 10.93 -4.74 -13.81
C PRO A 90 12.08 -5.52 -14.45
N VAL A 91 13.25 -5.46 -13.81
CA VAL A 91 14.43 -6.25 -14.21
C VAL A 91 14.50 -7.47 -13.30
N ALA A 92 14.82 -8.64 -13.88
CA ALA A 92 15.01 -9.86 -13.11
C ALA A 92 16.16 -9.67 -12.10
N GLN A 93 15.86 -9.88 -10.83
CA GLN A 93 16.82 -9.80 -9.73
C GLN A 93 17.49 -11.17 -9.57
N ALA A 94 18.82 -11.21 -9.58
CA ALA A 94 19.55 -12.44 -9.32
C ALA A 94 19.32 -12.91 -7.87
N PRO A 95 19.28 -14.23 -7.62
CA PRO A 95 19.14 -14.75 -6.27
C PRO A 95 20.36 -14.36 -5.43
N SER A 96 20.10 -13.96 -4.19
CA SER A 96 21.11 -13.72 -3.16
C SER A 96 21.36 -14.98 -2.34
N ALA A 97 22.43 -14.98 -1.53
CA ALA A 97 22.77 -16.11 -0.67
C ALA A 97 21.62 -16.46 0.30
N ALA A 98 21.28 -17.74 0.38
CA ALA A 98 20.28 -18.29 1.29
C ALA A 98 20.90 -19.31 2.26
N SER A 99 20.32 -19.47 3.45
CA SER A 99 20.75 -20.47 4.45
C SER A 99 20.46 -21.91 3.99
N ARG A 100 19.49 -22.08 3.09
CA ARG A 100 19.12 -23.34 2.47
C ARG A 100 18.89 -23.12 0.99
N THR A 101 19.32 -24.09 0.20
CA THR A 101 19.04 -24.16 -1.22
C THR A 101 18.19 -25.40 -1.53
N ILE A 102 17.26 -25.26 -2.46
CA ILE A 102 16.44 -26.34 -3.01
C ILE A 102 16.67 -26.37 -4.52
N SER A 103 17.13 -27.51 -5.02
CA SER A 103 17.27 -27.72 -6.47
C SER A 103 15.90 -27.82 -7.12
N THR A 104 15.74 -27.19 -8.29
CA THR A 104 14.50 -27.23 -9.08
C THR A 104 14.82 -27.42 -10.55
N GLY A 105 13.86 -27.88 -11.35
CA GLY A 105 13.96 -27.90 -12.81
C GLY A 105 13.50 -26.60 -13.49
N TYR A 106 13.12 -25.58 -12.70
CA TYR A 106 12.69 -24.29 -13.22
C TYR A 106 13.88 -23.36 -13.46
N SER A 107 13.70 -22.37 -14.32
CA SER A 107 14.76 -21.40 -14.68
C SER A 107 14.56 -20.02 -14.05
N GLN A 108 13.34 -19.67 -13.63
CA GLN A 108 13.01 -18.33 -13.14
C GLN A 108 11.73 -18.34 -12.30
N VAL A 109 11.61 -17.39 -11.37
CA VAL A 109 10.35 -17.04 -10.70
C VAL A 109 9.81 -15.76 -11.34
N ILE A 110 8.57 -15.81 -11.82
CA ILE A 110 7.83 -14.64 -12.29
C ILE A 110 6.66 -14.43 -11.34
N SER A 111 6.47 -13.21 -10.86
CA SER A 111 5.44 -12.92 -9.86
C SER A 111 4.58 -11.71 -10.21
N PHE A 112 3.33 -11.81 -9.79
CA PHE A 112 2.28 -10.81 -9.87
C PHE A 112 1.58 -10.77 -8.51
N GLY A 113 1.10 -9.60 -8.09
CA GLY A 113 0.45 -9.46 -6.80
C GLY A 113 0.41 -8.04 -6.28
N ASP A 114 0.36 -7.94 -4.95
CA ASP A 114 0.14 -6.70 -4.22
C ASP A 114 1.37 -6.33 -3.36
N SER A 115 1.15 -5.57 -2.28
CA SER A 115 2.18 -5.14 -1.33
C SER A 115 2.90 -6.29 -0.62
N MET A 116 2.27 -7.46 -0.46
CA MET A 116 2.92 -8.63 0.19
C MET A 116 4.02 -9.24 -0.69
N SER A 117 4.00 -8.91 -1.97
CA SER A 117 4.90 -9.45 -2.99
C SER A 117 5.78 -8.36 -3.63
N ASP A 118 5.38 -7.10 -3.58
CA ASP A 118 6.09 -5.98 -4.22
C ASP A 118 7.52 -5.79 -3.65
N THR A 119 8.50 -5.85 -4.55
CA THR A 119 9.93 -5.62 -4.29
C THR A 119 10.37 -4.20 -4.63
N GLY A 120 9.48 -3.21 -4.54
CA GLY A 120 9.77 -1.79 -4.74
C GLY A 120 9.29 -1.19 -6.07
N ASN A 121 8.42 -1.86 -6.82
CA ASN A 121 7.80 -1.33 -8.03
C ASN A 121 6.95 -0.09 -7.73
N MET A 122 6.08 -0.16 -6.72
CA MET A 122 5.29 1.01 -6.30
C MET A 122 6.18 2.14 -5.79
N TYR A 123 7.23 1.80 -5.06
CA TYR A 123 8.19 2.78 -4.53
C TYR A 123 8.88 3.53 -5.67
N LYS A 124 9.31 2.81 -6.71
CA LYS A 124 9.91 3.40 -7.90
C LYS A 124 8.92 4.31 -8.64
N VAL A 125 7.72 3.82 -8.95
CA VAL A 125 6.71 4.59 -9.72
C VAL A 125 6.32 5.88 -8.99
N THR A 126 6.06 5.80 -7.70
CA THR A 126 5.71 6.98 -6.90
C THR A 126 6.88 7.95 -6.77
N SER A 127 8.10 7.46 -6.58
CA SER A 127 9.30 8.31 -6.55
C SER A 127 9.50 9.05 -7.87
N ASP A 128 9.34 8.36 -9.00
CA ASP A 128 9.55 8.93 -10.34
C ASP A 128 8.50 10.01 -10.67
N ILE A 129 7.23 9.80 -10.30
CA ILE A 129 6.14 10.73 -10.65
C ILE A 129 5.99 11.86 -9.64
N ALA A 130 6.05 11.52 -8.35
CA ALA A 130 5.68 12.39 -7.25
C ALA A 130 6.86 13.01 -6.50
N GLY A 131 8.07 12.46 -6.67
CA GLY A 131 9.28 12.86 -5.94
C GLY A 131 9.40 12.26 -4.53
N TRP A 132 8.53 11.30 -4.19
CA TRP A 132 8.53 10.56 -2.93
C TRP A 132 8.02 9.14 -3.15
N GLY A 133 8.53 8.16 -2.39
CA GLY A 133 8.26 6.74 -2.61
C GLY A 133 7.26 6.14 -1.61
N LEU A 134 6.36 5.28 -2.09
CA LEU A 134 5.49 4.42 -1.29
C LEU A 134 6.00 2.97 -1.27
N PRO A 135 6.07 2.31 -0.11
CA PRO A 135 5.69 2.82 1.21
C PRO A 135 6.67 3.90 1.70
N LEU A 136 6.16 4.86 2.47
CA LEU A 136 7.00 5.85 3.14
C LEU A 136 7.92 5.15 4.15
N ALA A 137 8.95 5.87 4.62
CA ALA A 137 9.77 5.36 5.70
C ALA A 137 8.94 5.21 7.00
N PRO A 138 9.20 4.20 7.83
CA PRO A 138 10.22 3.16 7.65
C PRO A 138 9.76 2.06 6.67
N ASN A 139 10.67 1.66 5.80
CA ASN A 139 10.50 0.52 4.89
C ASN A 139 11.86 -0.12 4.63
N TYR A 140 11.86 -1.38 4.23
CA TYR A 140 13.07 -2.05 3.76
C TYR A 140 13.23 -1.81 2.26
N ALA A 141 14.03 -0.83 1.85
CA ALA A 141 14.35 -0.55 0.44
C ALA A 141 13.14 -0.58 -0.51
N GLY A 142 12.04 0.06 -0.13
CA GLY A 142 10.79 0.14 -0.89
C GLY A 142 9.82 -1.04 -0.74
N ARG A 143 10.10 -2.02 0.13
CA ARG A 143 9.16 -3.11 0.45
C ARG A 143 8.14 -2.66 1.50
N PHE A 144 6.93 -3.21 1.44
CA PHE A 144 5.90 -3.07 2.50
C PHE A 144 6.19 -3.97 3.71
N SER A 145 7.45 -4.00 4.13
CA SER A 145 7.97 -4.86 5.17
C SER A 145 9.21 -4.21 5.80
N ASN A 146 9.63 -4.71 6.95
CA ASN A 146 10.89 -4.39 7.60
C ASN A 146 12.06 -5.29 7.12
N GLY A 147 11.84 -6.12 6.11
CA GLY A 147 12.84 -6.99 5.50
C GLY A 147 12.41 -7.48 4.11
N PRO A 148 13.11 -8.47 3.55
CA PRO A 148 12.73 -9.10 2.29
C PRO A 148 11.31 -9.68 2.33
N VAL A 149 10.59 -9.60 1.23
CA VAL A 149 9.27 -10.24 1.11
C VAL A 149 9.40 -11.74 0.84
N VAL A 150 8.30 -12.49 1.00
CA VAL A 150 8.30 -13.97 0.88
C VAL A 150 8.87 -14.45 -0.45
N LEU A 151 8.63 -13.72 -1.54
CA LEU A 151 9.12 -14.08 -2.87
C LEU A 151 10.63 -13.95 -3.00
N GLU A 152 11.25 -12.98 -2.34
CA GLU A 152 12.71 -12.83 -2.30
C GLU A 152 13.32 -14.02 -1.55
N VAL A 153 12.73 -14.40 -0.41
CA VAL A 153 13.16 -15.59 0.35
C VAL A 153 13.01 -16.86 -0.47
N MET A 154 11.89 -17.02 -1.17
CA MET A 154 11.61 -18.17 -2.03
C MET A 154 12.59 -18.24 -3.21
N SER A 155 12.77 -17.14 -3.96
CA SER A 155 13.71 -17.05 -5.09
C SER A 155 15.13 -17.38 -4.66
N ASN A 156 15.59 -16.82 -3.54
CA ASN A 156 16.91 -17.09 -2.99
C ASN A 156 17.06 -18.57 -2.59
N THR A 157 16.04 -19.15 -1.97
CA THR A 157 16.03 -20.56 -1.58
C THR A 157 16.06 -21.49 -2.80
N LEU A 158 15.36 -21.15 -3.88
CA LEU A 158 15.35 -21.93 -5.12
C LEU A 158 16.57 -21.66 -6.02
N GLN A 159 17.40 -20.67 -5.69
CA GLN A 159 18.47 -20.16 -6.54
C GLN A 159 18.01 -19.76 -7.94
N LEU A 160 16.83 -19.14 -8.03
CA LEU A 160 16.25 -18.69 -9.30
C LEU A 160 16.17 -17.16 -9.35
N PRO A 161 16.43 -16.52 -10.51
CA PRO A 161 16.15 -15.10 -10.69
C PRO A 161 14.67 -14.78 -10.44
N LEU A 162 14.39 -13.63 -9.84
CA LEU A 162 13.04 -13.14 -9.57
C LEU A 162 12.71 -11.97 -10.50
N LEU A 163 11.76 -12.18 -11.42
CA LEU A 163 11.13 -11.11 -12.19
C LEU A 163 9.77 -10.79 -11.57
N ASN A 164 9.67 -9.65 -10.90
CA ASN A 164 8.52 -9.33 -10.08
C ASN A 164 7.76 -8.12 -10.62
N TYR A 165 6.51 -8.35 -11.03
CA TYR A 165 5.56 -7.33 -11.46
C TYR A 165 4.57 -6.94 -10.36
N ALA A 166 4.63 -7.55 -9.17
CA ALA A 166 3.76 -7.20 -8.06
C ALA A 166 3.86 -5.70 -7.75
N PHE A 167 2.71 -5.08 -7.48
CA PHE A 167 2.59 -3.65 -7.27
C PHE A 167 1.75 -3.39 -6.03
N GLY A 168 2.24 -2.56 -5.10
CA GLY A 168 1.52 -2.23 -3.87
C GLY A 168 0.07 -1.80 -4.12
N GLY A 169 -0.87 -2.51 -3.49
CA GLY A 169 -2.31 -2.29 -3.68
C GLY A 169 -2.89 -2.87 -4.97
N GLY A 170 -2.19 -3.74 -5.69
CA GLY A 170 -2.78 -4.43 -6.85
C GLY A 170 -3.99 -5.26 -6.46
N GLN A 171 -5.15 -4.98 -7.06
CA GLN A 171 -6.34 -5.83 -6.91
C GLN A 171 -6.29 -6.98 -7.92
N SER A 172 -7.20 -7.95 -7.82
CA SER A 172 -7.29 -9.04 -8.80
C SER A 172 -7.76 -8.60 -10.20
N SER A 173 -8.21 -7.35 -10.36
CA SER A 173 -8.69 -6.75 -11.61
C SER A 173 -7.56 -6.01 -12.36
N TYR A 174 -7.91 -5.11 -13.29
CA TYR A 174 -6.98 -4.16 -13.90
C TYR A 174 -6.63 -2.98 -12.97
N GLU A 175 -7.43 -2.76 -11.94
CA GLU A 175 -7.39 -1.57 -11.10
C GLU A 175 -6.57 -1.77 -9.82
N GLY A 176 -6.05 -0.67 -9.30
CA GLY A 176 -5.34 -0.63 -8.02
C GLY A 176 -6.26 -0.23 -6.87
N LEU A 177 -5.91 -0.60 -5.65
CA LEU A 177 -6.63 -0.27 -4.42
C LEU A 177 -6.67 1.25 -4.19
N VAL A 178 -5.61 1.95 -4.59
CA VAL A 178 -5.50 3.39 -4.40
C VAL A 178 -6.17 4.10 -5.58
N PRO A 179 -7.23 4.92 -5.36
CA PRO A 179 -8.00 5.57 -6.42
C PRO A 179 -7.26 6.78 -7.02
N VAL A 180 -6.00 6.58 -7.43
CA VAL A 180 -5.13 7.56 -8.07
C VAL A 180 -4.69 7.00 -9.40
N PHE A 181 -4.81 7.78 -10.48
CA PHE A 181 -4.67 7.27 -11.84
C PHE A 181 -3.32 6.59 -12.13
N ALA A 182 -2.23 7.15 -11.60
CA ALA A 182 -0.88 6.58 -11.75
C ALA A 182 -0.69 5.24 -11.03
N LEU A 183 -1.57 4.90 -10.09
CA LEU A 183 -1.49 3.70 -9.24
C LEU A 183 -2.55 2.65 -9.60
N GLN A 184 -3.28 2.84 -10.71
CA GLN A 184 -4.24 1.88 -11.25
C GLN A 184 -3.51 0.71 -11.91
N ILE A 185 -2.85 -0.12 -11.10
CA ILE A 185 -2.08 -1.29 -11.51
C ILE A 185 -2.56 -2.51 -10.73
N GLY A 186 -3.62 -3.13 -11.23
CA GLY A 186 -4.09 -4.43 -10.74
C GLY A 186 -3.38 -5.61 -11.42
N LEU A 187 -3.64 -6.82 -10.93
CA LEU A 187 -3.03 -8.07 -11.35
C LEU A 187 -3.19 -8.32 -12.86
N LEU A 188 -4.37 -8.05 -13.43
CA LEU A 188 -4.59 -8.26 -14.87
C LEU A 188 -3.69 -7.33 -15.71
N LYS A 189 -3.52 -6.08 -15.26
CA LYS A 189 -2.60 -5.14 -15.92
C LYS A 189 -1.15 -5.61 -15.79
N GLN A 190 -0.75 -6.16 -14.64
CA GLN A 190 0.61 -6.68 -14.45
C GLN A 190 0.91 -7.86 -15.39
N VAL A 191 -0.09 -8.72 -15.65
CA VAL A 191 0.00 -9.79 -16.64
C VAL A 191 0.12 -9.23 -18.05
N ASP A 192 -0.69 -8.23 -18.42
CA ASP A 192 -0.57 -7.55 -19.72
C ASP A 192 0.82 -6.93 -19.90
N ASP A 193 1.32 -6.20 -18.89
CA ASP A 193 2.65 -5.59 -18.92
C ASP A 193 3.78 -6.62 -19.10
N TYR A 194 3.59 -7.85 -18.61
CA TYR A 194 4.52 -8.96 -18.83
C TYR A 194 4.45 -9.53 -20.25
N MET A 195 3.26 -9.57 -20.85
CA MET A 195 3.03 -10.16 -22.17
C MET A 195 3.45 -9.23 -23.33
N GLY A 196 3.48 -7.91 -23.11
CA GLY A 196 3.92 -6.90 -24.09
C GLY A 196 2.78 -6.26 -24.85
#